data_AF-A0A832ANX3-F1
#
_entry.id   AF-A0A832ANX3-F1
#
_cell.length_a   1.000
_cell.length_b   1.000
_cell.length_c   1.000
_cell.angle_alpha   90.00
_cell.angle_beta   90.00
_cell.angle_gamma   90.00
#
_symmetry.space_group_name_H-M   'P 1'
#
loop_
_entity.id
_entity.type
_entity.pdbx_description
1 polymer ?
#
loop_
_entity_poly.entity_id
_entity_poly.type
_entity_poly.pdbx_seq_one_letter_code
_entity_poly.pdbx_strand_id
1 'polypeptide(L)'
;MERGFRDRDFIETIEGMIFCVIGNVHPKNSVVAYLKYVPYAESSIRVKWSRDGVMYGRVLPFYSAIGVQSVIEYLKRNYPHYVVYDEYRNIELIEVEKRWIKKHYRPEERLNEILNEPKDSLEQMAKELVTKLSEESGVSLKYFGITGSILLNIHNPSISDIDIVVYGKENSYRVKEALLRL
;
A
#
# COMPACT_ATOMS: atom_id res chain seq x y z
N MET A 1 10.71 -5.08 20.21
CA MET A 1 11.13 -5.16 18.79
C MET A 1 10.18 -4.33 17.98
N GLU A 2 10.69 -3.43 17.14
CA GLU A 2 9.86 -2.65 16.23
C GLU A 2 9.23 -3.59 15.18
N ARG A 3 7.98 -3.34 14.82
CA ARG A 3 7.25 -4.12 13.81
C ARG A 3 7.87 -3.85 12.43
N GLY A 4 8.37 -4.90 11.78
CA GLY A 4 8.98 -4.81 10.45
C GLY A 4 8.00 -4.49 9.32
N PHE A 5 8.48 -4.58 8.08
CA PHE A 5 7.67 -4.43 6.88
C PHE A 5 6.77 -5.64 6.67
N ARG A 6 5.52 -5.39 6.29
CA ARG A 6 4.47 -6.39 6.07
C ARG A 6 3.82 -6.18 4.72
N ASP A 7 3.19 -7.23 4.21
CA ASP A 7 2.42 -7.16 2.97
C ASP A 7 1.38 -6.05 3.07
N ARG A 8 1.23 -5.26 1.99
CA ARG A 8 0.32 -4.10 1.90
C ARG A 8 0.67 -2.89 2.76
N ASP A 9 1.84 -2.88 3.39
CA ASP A 9 2.48 -1.62 3.73
C ASP A 9 2.88 -0.85 2.48
N PHE A 10 3.17 0.43 2.66
CA PHE A 10 3.79 1.24 1.64
C PHE A 10 5.08 1.88 2.14
N ILE A 11 6.00 2.12 1.22
CA ILE A 11 7.23 2.87 1.49
C ILE A 11 7.36 3.97 0.45
N GLU A 12 7.74 5.17 0.89
CA GLU A 12 8.11 6.29 0.03
C GLU A 12 9.63 6.44 0.07
N THR A 13 10.25 6.52 -1.09
CA THR A 13 11.69 6.71 -1.21
C THR A 13 12.07 8.19 -1.17
N ILE A 14 13.38 8.49 -1.10
CA ILE A 14 13.88 9.86 -1.12
C ILE A 14 13.53 10.62 -2.41
N GLU A 15 13.31 9.93 -3.53
CA GLU A 15 12.85 10.50 -4.80
C GLU A 15 11.33 10.77 -4.81
N GLY A 16 10.62 10.42 -3.73
CA GLY A 16 9.17 10.55 -3.63
C GLY A 16 8.38 9.44 -4.34
N MET A 17 9.05 8.41 -4.87
CA MET A 17 8.40 7.24 -5.43
C MET A 17 7.78 6.39 -4.33
N ILE A 18 6.60 5.83 -4.59
CA ILE A 18 5.83 5.06 -3.63
C ILE A 18 5.74 3.60 -4.08
N PHE A 19 6.24 2.71 -3.22
CA PHE A 19 6.26 1.28 -3.43
C PHE A 19 5.32 0.59 -2.45
N CYS A 20 4.64 -0.46 -2.92
CA CYS A 20 3.82 -1.34 -2.10
C CYS A 20 4.63 -2.57 -1.72
N VAL A 21 4.72 -2.86 -0.43
CA VAL A 21 5.49 -3.99 0.10
C VAL A 21 4.83 -5.32 -0.28
N ILE A 22 5.65 -6.28 -0.70
CA ILE A 22 5.23 -7.64 -1.08
C ILE A 22 5.68 -8.62 -0.01
N GLY A 23 4.73 -9.33 0.60
CA GLY A 23 5.00 -10.36 1.58
C GLY A 23 5.52 -9.81 2.91
N ASN A 24 5.90 -10.72 3.81
CA ASN A 24 6.33 -10.40 5.18
C ASN A 24 7.79 -10.80 5.45
N VAL A 25 8.52 -11.24 4.42
CA VAL A 25 9.89 -11.72 4.52
C VAL A 25 10.72 -10.92 3.53
N HIS A 26 11.76 -10.27 4.04
CA HIS A 26 12.62 -9.40 3.26
C HIS A 26 14.09 -9.68 3.58
N PRO A 27 15.02 -9.37 2.66
CA PRO A 27 16.43 -9.39 2.96
C PRO A 27 16.77 -8.42 4.11
N LYS A 28 17.93 -8.64 4.74
CA LYS A 28 18.30 -7.92 5.97
C LYS A 28 18.26 -6.38 5.81
N ASN A 29 18.67 -5.87 4.66
CA ASN A 29 18.90 -4.44 4.42
C ASN A 29 17.96 -3.82 3.37
N SER A 30 17.06 -4.59 2.78
CA SER A 30 16.15 -4.14 1.73
C SER A 30 14.72 -4.62 2.00
N VAL A 31 13.77 -4.06 1.26
CA VAL A 31 12.36 -4.41 1.30
C VAL A 31 11.92 -4.77 -0.11
N VAL A 32 11.36 -5.96 -0.26
CA VAL A 32 10.79 -6.41 -1.54
C VAL A 32 9.45 -5.71 -1.72
N ALA A 33 9.29 -5.00 -2.83
CA ALA A 33 8.13 -4.16 -3.08
C ALA A 33 7.90 -4.00 -4.58
N TYR A 34 6.74 -3.51 -5.02
CA TYR A 34 6.56 -3.05 -6.41
C TYR A 34 6.30 -1.55 -6.45
N LEU A 35 6.81 -0.87 -7.48
CA LEU A 35 6.55 0.55 -7.70
C LEU A 35 5.09 0.74 -8.08
N LYS A 36 4.35 1.53 -7.29
CA LYS A 36 2.93 1.78 -7.52
C LYS A 36 2.66 3.20 -8.00
N TYR A 37 3.34 4.19 -7.42
CA TYR A 37 3.18 5.59 -7.80
C TYR A 37 4.52 6.32 -7.97
N VAL A 38 4.56 7.22 -8.95
CA VAL A 38 5.69 8.12 -9.21
C VAL A 38 5.19 9.56 -9.12
N PRO A 39 5.90 10.46 -8.41
CA PRO A 39 5.50 11.86 -8.31
C PRO A 39 5.71 12.57 -9.65
N TYR A 40 4.89 13.58 -9.93
CA TYR A 40 4.97 14.41 -11.15
C TYR A 40 4.83 13.65 -12.48
N ALA A 41 4.49 12.36 -12.44
CA ALA A 41 4.20 11.60 -13.63
C ALA A 41 2.90 12.14 -14.25
N GLU A 42 3.02 12.78 -15.41
CA GLU A 42 1.87 13.16 -16.24
C GLU A 42 1.15 11.88 -16.67
N SER A 43 0.07 11.54 -15.98
CA SER A 43 -0.84 10.51 -16.44
C SER A 43 -1.93 11.16 -17.27
N SER A 44 -1.93 10.88 -18.58
CA SER A 44 -3.07 11.15 -19.47
C SER A 44 -4.35 10.43 -19.00
N ILE A 45 -4.20 9.45 -18.10
CA ILE A 45 -5.27 8.72 -17.42
C ILE A 45 -5.53 9.38 -16.05
N ARG A 46 -5.97 10.63 -16.08
CA ARG A 46 -6.59 11.36 -14.96
C ARG A 46 -5.73 11.50 -13.69
N VAL A 47 -5.18 12.69 -13.52
CA VAL A 47 -4.74 13.35 -12.27
C VAL A 47 -5.81 13.13 -11.17
N LYS A 48 -5.65 12.08 -10.37
CA LYS A 48 -6.69 11.60 -9.41
C LYS A 48 -6.20 11.39 -7.99
N TRP A 49 -4.88 11.27 -7.80
CA TRP A 49 -4.28 11.03 -6.50
C TRP A 49 -3.20 12.05 -6.21
N SER A 50 -3.37 12.82 -5.14
CA SER A 50 -2.48 13.92 -4.79
C SER A 50 -2.43 14.17 -3.30
N ARG A 51 -1.31 14.75 -2.86
CA ARG A 51 -1.12 15.22 -1.50
C ARG A 51 -0.13 16.38 -1.52
N ASP A 52 -0.42 17.44 -0.75
CA ASP A 52 0.45 18.61 -0.60
C ASP A 52 0.87 19.25 -1.94
N GLY A 53 -0.06 19.30 -2.91
CA GLY A 53 0.19 19.84 -4.25
C GLY A 53 1.01 18.92 -5.18
N VAL A 54 1.44 17.75 -4.72
CA VAL A 54 2.14 16.75 -5.54
C VAL A 54 1.14 15.77 -6.13
N MET A 55 1.20 15.59 -7.45
CA MET A 55 0.43 14.60 -8.19
C MET A 55 1.19 13.28 -8.30
N TYR A 56 0.48 12.17 -8.09
CA TYR A 56 1.05 10.83 -8.16
C TYR A 56 0.44 10.04 -9.32
N GLY A 57 1.28 9.67 -10.30
CA GLY A 57 0.89 8.83 -11.42
C GLY A 57 0.99 7.34 -11.05
N ARG A 58 -0.06 6.56 -11.32
CA ARG A 58 -0.05 5.11 -11.12
C ARG A 58 0.67 4.42 -12.28
N VAL A 59 1.83 3.81 -12.02
CA VAL A 59 2.66 3.19 -13.08
C VAL A 59 2.23 1.76 -13.44
N LEU A 60 1.45 1.11 -12.56
CA LEU A 60 0.96 -0.25 -12.78
C LEU A 60 -0.57 -0.33 -12.62
N PRO A 61 -1.35 0.16 -13.60
CA PRO A 61 -2.81 0.22 -13.48
C PRO A 61 -3.48 -1.16 -13.52
N PHE A 62 -2.94 -2.11 -14.28
CA PHE A 62 -3.59 -3.41 -14.56
C PHE A 62 -2.86 -4.63 -13.98
N TYR A 63 -1.74 -4.45 -13.27
CA TYR A 63 -0.93 -5.54 -12.71
C TYR A 63 -0.61 -6.69 -13.68
N SER A 64 -0.61 -6.43 -14.99
CA SER A 64 -0.31 -7.43 -16.01
C SER A 64 1.19 -7.74 -16.04
N ALA A 65 1.56 -8.93 -16.48
CA ALA A 65 2.97 -9.30 -16.65
C ALA A 65 3.71 -8.28 -17.53
N ILE A 66 3.06 -7.80 -18.60
CA ILE A 66 3.57 -6.73 -19.48
C ILE A 66 3.80 -5.44 -18.69
N GLY A 67 2.83 -5.03 -17.87
CA GLY A 67 2.96 -3.83 -17.04
C GLY A 67 4.11 -3.93 -16.02
N VAL A 68 4.26 -5.10 -15.38
CA VAL A 68 5.38 -5.36 -14.45
C VAL A 68 6.71 -5.26 -15.18
N GLN A 69 6.82 -5.87 -16.37
CA GLN A 69 8.02 -5.79 -17.19
C GLN A 69 8.37 -4.34 -17.56
N SER A 70 7.38 -3.54 -17.98
CA SER A 70 7.60 -2.11 -18.27
C SER A 70 8.07 -1.30 -17.06
N VAL A 71 7.57 -1.62 -15.86
CA VAL A 71 8.05 -1.00 -14.61
C VAL A 71 9.49 -1.38 -14.30
N ILE A 72 9.86 -2.65 -14.48
CA ILE A 72 11.24 -3.12 -14.29
C ILE A 72 12.17 -2.42 -15.27
N GLU A 73 11.81 -2.33 -16.55
CA GLU A 73 12.62 -1.64 -17.58
C GLU A 73 12.77 -0.14 -17.27
N TYR A 74 11.70 0.52 -16.84
CA TYR A 74 11.75 1.90 -16.37
C TYR A 74 12.72 2.06 -15.19
N LEU A 75 12.65 1.18 -14.19
CA LEU A 75 13.54 1.22 -13.04
C LEU A 75 14.99 0.94 -13.44
N LYS A 76 15.27 -0.07 -14.26
CA LYS A 76 16.63 -0.32 -14.77
C LYS A 76 17.24 0.88 -15.47
N ARG A 77 16.44 1.61 -16.25
CA ARG A 77 16.92 2.77 -17.01
C ARG A 77 17.19 4.00 -16.13
N ASN A 78 16.34 4.24 -15.13
CA ASN A 78 16.35 5.51 -14.38
C ASN A 78 16.87 5.36 -12.94
N TYR A 79 16.60 4.22 -12.30
CA TYR A 79 16.90 3.90 -10.90
C TYR A 79 17.37 2.44 -10.76
N PRO A 80 18.48 2.04 -11.42
CA PRO A 80 18.87 0.63 -11.52
C PRO A 80 19.12 -0.05 -10.18
N HIS A 81 19.46 0.72 -9.14
CA HIS A 81 19.69 0.22 -7.79
C HIS A 81 18.44 -0.36 -7.12
N TYR A 82 17.24 -0.14 -7.67
CA TYR A 82 16.01 -0.76 -7.20
C TYR A 82 15.71 -2.13 -7.82
N VAL A 83 16.46 -2.57 -8.83
CA VAL A 83 16.25 -3.87 -9.49
C VAL A 83 17.38 -4.82 -9.09
N VAL A 84 17.01 -5.91 -8.42
CA VAL A 84 17.94 -6.92 -7.91
C VAL A 84 17.58 -8.26 -8.53
N TYR A 85 18.57 -8.97 -9.03
CA TYR A 85 18.39 -10.34 -9.48
C TYR A 85 18.52 -11.31 -8.30
N ASP A 86 17.46 -12.06 -8.01
CA ASP A 86 17.43 -13.09 -6.98
C ASP A 86 17.91 -14.41 -7.59
N GLU A 87 19.13 -14.82 -7.25
CA GLU A 87 19.76 -16.04 -7.77
C GLU A 87 19.02 -17.33 -7.35
N TYR A 88 18.34 -17.33 -6.20
CA TYR A 88 17.63 -18.51 -5.72
C TYR A 88 16.32 -18.73 -6.48
N ARG A 89 15.66 -17.63 -6.85
CA ARG A 89 14.38 -17.66 -7.59
C ARG A 89 14.57 -17.54 -9.10
N ASN A 90 15.77 -17.16 -9.56
CA ASN A 90 16.08 -16.90 -10.97
C ASN A 90 15.11 -15.87 -11.59
N ILE A 91 14.85 -14.79 -10.85
CA ILE A 91 13.97 -13.69 -11.28
C ILE A 91 14.54 -12.34 -10.86
N GLU A 92 14.14 -11.29 -11.56
CA GLU A 92 14.37 -9.91 -11.13
C GLU A 92 13.26 -9.47 -10.18
N LEU A 93 13.68 -8.94 -9.03
CA LEU A 93 12.82 -8.36 -8.03
C LEU A 93 13.10 -6.87 -7.92
N ILE A 94 12.09 -6.15 -7.46
CA ILE A 94 12.24 -4.77 -7.05
C ILE A 94 12.50 -4.77 -5.54
N GLU A 95 13.65 -4.26 -5.15
CA GLU A 95 14.09 -4.16 -3.76
C GLU A 95 14.50 -2.74 -3.43
N VAL A 96 13.95 -2.21 -2.34
CA VAL A 96 14.30 -0.87 -1.85
C VAL A 96 15.18 -1.03 -0.63
N GLU A 97 16.46 -0.63 -0.73
CA GLU A 97 17.33 -0.60 0.45
C GLU A 97 16.79 0.37 1.50
N LYS A 98 16.89 0.00 2.78
CA LYS A 98 16.36 0.79 3.90
C LYS A 98 16.89 2.22 3.95
N ARG A 99 18.12 2.46 3.49
CA ARG A 99 18.73 3.80 3.42
C ARG A 99 18.03 4.76 2.45
N TRP A 100 17.31 4.23 1.46
CA TRP A 100 16.55 5.03 0.49
C TRP A 100 15.10 5.26 0.91
N ILE A 101 14.64 4.59 1.98
CA ILE A 101 13.28 4.74 2.49
C ILE A 101 13.19 6.03 3.32
N LYS A 102 12.42 6.99 2.81
CA LYS A 102 12.09 8.25 3.50
C LYS A 102 10.96 8.04 4.50
N LYS A 103 9.94 7.25 4.17
CA LYS A 103 8.78 7.00 5.04
C LYS A 103 8.24 5.59 4.88
N HIS A 104 7.87 4.97 6.01
CA HIS A 104 7.13 3.71 6.08
C HIS A 104 5.68 4.01 6.48
N TYR A 105 4.74 3.65 5.61
CA TYR A 105 3.31 3.77 5.84
C TYR A 105 2.74 2.45 6.31
N ARG A 106 2.14 2.46 7.50
CA ARG A 106 1.60 1.26 8.17
C ARG A 106 0.07 1.32 8.24
N PRO A 107 -0.64 0.31 7.70
CA PRO A 107 -2.10 0.31 7.65
C PRO A 107 -2.82 0.53 8.99
N GLU A 108 -2.29 -0.05 10.07
CA GLU A 108 -2.87 0.04 11.41
C GLU A 108 -2.76 1.45 12.00
N GLU A 109 -1.68 2.18 11.68
CA GLU A 109 -1.46 3.53 12.18
C GLU A 109 -2.42 4.50 11.51
N ARG A 110 -2.54 4.45 10.18
CA ARG A 110 -3.52 5.27 9.44
C ARG A 110 -4.95 4.98 9.89
N LEU A 111 -5.32 3.71 10.04
CA LEU A 111 -6.68 3.39 10.48
C LEU A 111 -6.96 3.99 11.87
N ASN A 112 -6.01 3.90 12.80
CA ASN A 112 -6.18 4.51 14.12
C ASN A 112 -6.39 6.04 14.05
N GLU A 113 -5.68 6.74 13.16
CA GLU A 113 -5.93 8.17 12.90
C GLU A 113 -7.36 8.41 12.41
N ILE A 114 -7.83 7.64 11.43
CA ILE A 114 -9.20 7.75 10.86
C ILE A 114 -10.28 7.43 11.89
N LEU A 115 -10.08 6.42 12.74
CA LEU A 115 -11.02 6.07 13.79
C LEU A 115 -11.21 7.22 14.79
N ASN A 116 -10.15 7.97 15.09
CA ASN A 116 -10.21 9.12 15.98
C ASN A 116 -10.79 10.35 15.27
N GLU A 117 -10.29 10.68 14.09
CA GLU A 117 -10.64 11.92 13.39
C GLU A 117 -10.63 11.74 11.85
N PRO A 118 -11.73 11.25 11.26
CA PRO A 118 -11.85 11.14 9.81
C PRO A 118 -11.90 12.55 9.20
N LYS A 119 -11.15 12.75 8.11
CA LYS A 119 -10.97 14.09 7.51
C LYS A 119 -11.91 14.37 6.33
N ASP A 120 -12.55 13.35 5.78
CA ASP A 120 -13.50 13.48 4.68
C ASP A 120 -14.56 12.36 4.68
N SER A 121 -15.46 12.39 3.69
CA SER A 121 -16.56 11.43 3.57
C SER A 121 -16.10 10.00 3.30
N LEU A 122 -14.97 9.79 2.61
CA LEU A 122 -14.44 8.46 2.33
C LEU A 122 -13.81 7.86 3.58
N GLU A 123 -13.09 8.67 4.36
CA GLU A 123 -12.54 8.26 5.65
C GLU A 123 -13.64 7.97 6.67
N GLN A 124 -14.70 8.79 6.70
CA GLN A 124 -15.87 8.53 7.55
C GLN A 124 -16.52 7.20 7.18
N MET A 125 -16.71 6.93 5.88
CA MET A 125 -17.25 5.66 5.40
C MET A 125 -16.33 4.48 5.74
N ALA A 126 -15.01 4.66 5.66
CA ALA A 126 -14.05 3.64 6.05
C ALA A 126 -14.10 3.33 7.56
N LYS A 127 -14.23 4.36 8.41
CA LYS A 127 -14.43 4.21 9.85
C LYS A 127 -15.69 3.41 10.16
N GLU A 128 -16.81 3.76 9.53
CA GLU A 128 -18.10 3.07 9.71
C GLU A 128 -18.01 1.60 9.27
N LEU A 129 -17.45 1.36 8.08
CA LEU A 129 -17.28 0.01 7.54
C LEU A 129 -16.42 -0.87 8.46
N VAL A 130 -15.26 -0.39 8.89
CA VAL A 130 -14.35 -1.15 9.75
C VAL A 130 -14.96 -1.40 11.13
N THR A 131 -15.68 -0.41 11.69
CA THR A 131 -16.37 -0.56 12.98
C THR A 131 -17.45 -1.65 12.88
N LYS A 132 -18.28 -1.60 11.83
CA LYS A 132 -19.31 -2.61 11.58
C LYS A 132 -18.71 -4.01 11.38
N LEU A 133 -17.64 -4.14 10.58
CA LEU A 133 -16.96 -5.42 10.40
C LEU A 133 -16.37 -5.95 11.70
N SER A 134 -15.82 -5.09 12.55
CA SER A 134 -15.29 -5.45 13.87
C SER A 134 -16.40 -6.00 14.78
N GLU A 135 -17.55 -5.33 14.84
CA GLU A 135 -18.72 -5.75 15.63
C GLU A 135 -19.27 -7.10 15.16
N GLU A 136 -19.54 -7.25 13.86
CA GLU A 136 -20.17 -8.43 13.27
C GLU A 136 -19.27 -9.68 13.27
N SER A 137 -17.95 -9.47 13.20
CA SER A 137 -16.97 -10.56 13.25
C SER A 137 -16.50 -10.88 14.68
N GLY A 138 -16.69 -9.95 15.62
CA GLY A 138 -16.09 -9.95 16.96
C GLY A 138 -14.55 -9.85 16.94
N VAL A 139 -13.95 -9.44 15.83
CA VAL A 139 -12.49 -9.23 15.72
C VAL A 139 -12.18 -7.83 16.22
N SER A 140 -11.22 -7.69 17.14
CA SER A 140 -10.84 -6.38 17.67
C SER A 140 -10.24 -5.47 16.58
N LEU A 141 -10.61 -4.19 16.60
CA LEU A 141 -10.08 -3.12 15.72
C LEU A 141 -8.55 -3.09 15.61
N LYS A 142 -7.82 -3.54 16.65
CA LYS A 142 -6.34 -3.62 16.63
C LYS A 142 -5.78 -4.57 15.57
N TYR A 143 -6.61 -5.45 15.00
CA TYR A 143 -6.24 -6.37 13.93
C TYR A 143 -6.65 -5.86 12.55
N PHE A 144 -7.23 -4.66 12.45
CA PHE A 144 -7.55 -4.03 11.18
C PHE A 144 -6.50 -2.98 10.83
N GLY A 145 -6.41 -2.68 9.54
CA GLY A 145 -5.67 -1.56 8.98
C GLY A 145 -6.31 -1.11 7.68
N ILE A 146 -5.95 0.09 7.23
CA ILE A 146 -6.38 0.63 5.94
C ILE A 146 -5.16 0.80 5.03
N THR A 147 -5.25 0.35 3.77
CA THR A 147 -4.14 0.41 2.80
C THR A 147 -4.53 1.26 1.59
N GLY A 148 -3.78 1.14 0.49
CA GLY A 148 -4.10 1.81 -0.76
C GLY A 148 -3.92 3.33 -0.67
N SER A 149 -4.76 4.06 -1.40
CA SER A 149 -4.63 5.52 -1.48
C SER A 149 -4.99 6.23 -0.18
N ILE A 150 -5.85 5.64 0.65
CA ILE A 150 -6.25 6.20 1.95
C ILE A 150 -5.07 6.16 2.94
N LEU A 151 -4.32 5.04 2.96
CA LEU A 151 -3.06 4.93 3.73
C LEU A 151 -2.06 6.03 3.38
N LEU A 152 -1.96 6.33 2.09
CA LEU A 152 -1.00 7.30 1.58
C LEU A 152 -1.48 8.74 1.73
N ASN A 153 -2.74 8.95 2.14
CA ASN A 153 -3.41 10.25 2.13
C ASN A 153 -3.31 10.93 0.74
N ILE A 154 -3.47 10.13 -0.32
CA ILE A 154 -3.51 10.62 -1.71
C ILE A 154 -4.88 10.37 -2.35
N HIS A 155 -5.84 9.80 -1.61
CA HIS A 155 -7.14 9.41 -2.15
C HIS A 155 -7.96 10.62 -2.60
N ASN A 156 -8.86 10.35 -3.53
CA ASN A 156 -9.92 11.26 -3.91
C ASN A 156 -11.26 10.69 -3.40
N PRO A 157 -11.98 11.40 -2.51
CA PRO A 157 -13.20 10.88 -1.88
C PRO A 157 -14.32 10.48 -2.83
N SER A 158 -14.35 11.00 -4.06
CA SER A 158 -15.42 10.71 -5.03
C SER A 158 -15.17 9.46 -5.88
N ILE A 159 -13.95 8.90 -5.88
CA ILE A 159 -13.56 7.86 -6.85
C ILE A 159 -12.62 6.78 -6.30
N SER A 160 -12.05 6.98 -5.10
CA SER A 160 -11.13 6.01 -4.53
C SER A 160 -11.90 4.97 -3.73
N ASP A 161 -11.46 3.72 -3.84
CA ASP A 161 -12.03 2.60 -3.08
C ASP A 161 -11.46 2.58 -1.64
N ILE A 162 -12.10 1.79 -0.78
CA ILE A 162 -11.66 1.52 0.60
C ILE A 162 -10.96 0.15 0.61
N ASP A 163 -9.64 0.15 0.80
CA ASP A 163 -8.85 -1.08 0.91
C ASP A 163 -8.55 -1.40 2.38
N ILE A 164 -9.10 -2.50 2.92
CA ILE A 164 -8.90 -2.94 4.32
C ILE A 164 -7.94 -4.13 4.38
N VAL A 165 -7.05 -4.12 5.37
CA VAL A 165 -6.20 -5.25 5.75
C VAL A 165 -6.65 -5.81 7.09
N VAL A 166 -6.76 -7.13 7.21
CA VAL A 166 -7.06 -7.82 8.46
C VAL A 166 -5.89 -8.73 8.82
N TYR A 167 -5.28 -8.50 9.98
CA TYR A 167 -4.12 -9.24 10.46
C TYR A 167 -4.52 -10.50 11.23
N GLY A 168 -3.93 -11.63 10.83
CA GLY A 168 -4.11 -12.94 11.46
C GLY A 168 -5.10 -13.80 10.68
N LYS A 169 -4.68 -15.03 10.33
CA LYS A 169 -5.46 -15.98 9.51
C LYS A 169 -6.90 -16.16 10.04
N GLU A 170 -7.03 -16.45 11.33
CA GLU A 170 -8.34 -16.67 11.96
C GLU A 170 -9.22 -15.42 11.94
N ASN A 171 -8.62 -14.25 12.17
CA ASN A 171 -9.32 -12.97 12.09
C ASN A 171 -9.83 -12.71 10.67
N SER A 172 -9.01 -12.98 9.65
CA SER A 172 -9.42 -12.84 8.25
C SER A 172 -10.60 -13.75 7.90
N TYR A 173 -10.62 -14.99 8.39
CA TYR A 173 -11.78 -15.88 8.19
C TYR A 173 -13.03 -15.32 8.88
N ARG A 174 -12.93 -14.91 10.14
CA ARG A 174 -14.08 -14.35 10.88
C ARG A 174 -14.66 -13.11 10.20
N VAL A 175 -13.81 -12.22 9.70
CA VAL A 175 -14.25 -11.03 8.95
C VAL A 175 -14.90 -11.41 7.62
N LYS A 176 -14.33 -12.36 6.89
CA LYS A 176 -14.93 -12.89 5.65
C LYS A 176 -16.32 -13.47 5.93
N GLU A 177 -16.47 -14.30 6.96
CA GLU A 177 -17.76 -14.90 7.33
C GLU A 177 -18.77 -13.85 7.78
N ALA A 178 -18.33 -12.79 8.47
CA ALA A 178 -19.18 -11.65 8.81
C ALA A 178 -19.65 -10.91 7.55
N LEU A 179 -18.75 -10.64 6.61
CA LEU A 179 -19.07 -9.97 5.35
C LEU A 179 -20.10 -10.74 4.51
N LEU A 180 -20.06 -12.07 4.52
CA LEU A 180 -21.02 -12.92 3.80
C LEU A 180 -22.43 -12.93 4.42
N ARG A 181 -22.60 -12.44 5.65
CA ARG A 181 -23.89 -12.35 6.35
C ARG A 181 -24.54 -10.97 6.26
N LEU A 182 -23.79 -9.96 5.80
CA LEU A 182 -24.24 -8.59 5.63
C LEU A 182 -24.94 -8.38 4.29
#